data_AF-A0A947GKR4-F1
#
_entry.id   AF-A0A947GKR4-F1
#
_cell.length_a   1.000
_cell.length_b   1.000
_cell.length_c   1.000
_cell.angle_alpha   90.00
_cell.angle_beta   90.00
_cell.angle_gamma   90.00
#
_symmetry.space_group_name_H-M   'P 1'
#
loop_
_entity.id
_entity.type
_entity.pdbx_description
1 polymer ?
#
loop_
_entity_poly.entity_id
_entity_poly.type
_entity_poly.pdbx_seq_one_letter_code
_entity_poly.pdbx_strand_id
1 'polypeptide(L)'
;MVLAYIAYTTAPISRQKRVADKRVRIISQYSDKQQEFLDFVLDQYLKEGVGELDRGKLPQLLELKYSAIRDAVAELGSVGENSQVFVDFQQYLYEQDQLA
;
A
#
# COMPACT_ATOMS: atom_id res chain seq x y z
N MET A 1 6.68 33.84 -25.68
CA MET A 1 7.03 33.45 -24.30
C MET A 1 6.63 32.01 -24.12
N VAL A 2 7.64 31.14 -24.10
CA VAL A 2 7.54 29.67 -24.11
C VAL A 2 7.10 29.22 -22.71
N LEU A 3 5.89 28.65 -22.57
CA LEU A 3 5.59 27.81 -21.41
C LEU A 3 6.21 26.43 -21.68
N ALA A 4 7.47 26.30 -21.28
CA ALA A 4 8.12 25.00 -21.14
C ALA A 4 7.65 24.39 -19.82
N TYR A 5 6.62 23.53 -19.88
CA TYR A 5 6.41 22.53 -18.83
C TYR A 5 6.69 21.17 -19.45
N ILE A 6 7.96 20.82 -19.38
CA ILE A 6 8.54 19.59 -19.91
C ILE A 6 7.98 18.44 -19.07
N ALA A 7 7.13 17.63 -19.70
CA ALA A 7 6.98 16.19 -19.50
C ALA A 7 7.32 15.63 -18.10
N TYR A 8 6.31 15.52 -17.23
CA TYR A 8 6.30 14.56 -16.10
C TYR A 8 6.12 13.11 -16.59
N THR A 9 6.88 12.69 -17.60
CA THR A 9 6.78 11.36 -18.21
C THR A 9 8.13 10.66 -18.32
N THR A 10 9.06 10.92 -17.39
CA THR A 10 10.01 9.88 -16.99
C THR A 10 9.16 8.78 -16.39
N ALA A 11 8.79 7.77 -17.19
CA ALA A 11 7.99 6.65 -16.73
C ALA A 11 8.68 6.08 -15.49
N PRO A 12 8.17 6.36 -14.27
CA PRO A 12 8.68 5.69 -13.10
C PRO A 12 8.33 4.23 -13.36
N ILE A 13 9.21 3.30 -12.96
CA ILE A 13 8.91 1.86 -12.93
C ILE A 13 7.42 1.71 -12.64
N SER A 14 6.66 1.06 -13.55
CA SER A 14 5.19 1.09 -13.47
C SER A 14 4.78 0.77 -12.04
N ARG A 15 3.81 1.50 -11.49
CA ARG A 15 3.43 1.36 -10.07
C ARG A 15 3.23 -0.12 -9.71
N GLN A 16 2.67 -0.90 -10.65
CA GLN A 16 2.54 -2.35 -10.60
C GLN A 16 3.88 -3.11 -10.54
N LYS A 17 4.91 -2.72 -11.31
CA LYS A 17 6.22 -3.37 -11.32
C LYS A 17 7.03 -3.10 -10.04
N ARG A 18 6.93 -1.90 -9.44
CA ARG A 18 7.54 -1.62 -8.12
C ARG A 18 6.91 -2.46 -7.02
N VAL A 19 5.58 -2.49 -7.04
CA VAL A 19 4.80 -3.35 -6.16
C VAL A 19 5.21 -4.79 -6.38
N ALA A 20 5.15 -5.33 -7.59
CA ALA A 20 5.40 -6.76 -7.85
C ALA A 20 6.77 -7.24 -7.34
N ASP A 21 7.86 -6.49 -7.58
CA ASP A 21 9.21 -6.89 -7.18
C ASP A 21 9.39 -6.88 -5.64
N LYS A 22 8.84 -5.89 -4.94
CA LYS A 22 8.97 -5.79 -3.47
C LYS A 22 7.88 -6.55 -2.73
N ARG A 23 6.70 -6.67 -3.32
CA ARG A 23 5.52 -7.38 -2.80
C ARG A 23 5.90 -8.80 -2.42
N VAL A 24 6.56 -9.55 -3.30
CA VAL A 24 6.93 -10.95 -2.99
C VAL A 24 7.78 -11.04 -1.72
N ARG A 25 8.71 -10.09 -1.54
CA ARG A 25 9.64 -10.06 -0.39
C ARG A 25 8.97 -9.56 0.89
N ILE A 26 8.15 -8.52 0.79
CA ILE A 26 7.42 -7.90 1.90
C ILE A 26 6.26 -8.79 2.34
N ILE A 27 5.57 -9.46 1.42
CA ILE A 27 4.43 -10.32 1.73
C ILE A 27 4.89 -11.67 2.29
N SER A 28 6.02 -12.22 1.83
CA SER A 28 6.58 -13.48 2.34
C SER A 28 6.93 -13.48 3.83
N GLN A 29 7.14 -12.32 4.44
CA GLN A 29 7.43 -12.20 5.89
C GLN A 29 6.15 -12.13 6.74
N TYR A 30 4.97 -12.07 6.12
CA TYR A 30 3.67 -11.96 6.78
C TYR A 30 2.85 -13.24 6.63
N SER A 31 1.90 -13.44 7.56
CA SER A 31 1.00 -14.59 7.56
C SER A 31 -0.01 -14.52 6.41
N ASP A 32 -0.54 -15.66 5.94
CA ASP A 32 -1.47 -15.73 4.80
C ASP A 32 -2.61 -14.69 4.86
N LYS A 33 -3.16 -14.46 6.06
CA LYS A 33 -4.20 -13.46 6.32
C LYS A 33 -3.73 -12.03 6.07
N GLN A 34 -2.52 -11.71 6.52
CA GLN A 34 -1.88 -10.42 6.27
C GLN A 34 -1.51 -10.24 4.80
N GLN A 35 -1.13 -11.32 4.11
CA GLN A 35 -0.89 -11.31 2.67
C GLN A 35 -2.16 -10.93 1.90
N GLU A 36 -3.30 -11.55 2.21
CA GLU A 36 -4.59 -11.24 1.60
C GLU A 36 -5.01 -9.78 1.83
N PHE A 37 -4.74 -9.23 3.02
CA PHE A 37 -5.02 -7.84 3.31
C PHE A 37 -4.13 -6.89 2.50
N LEU A 38 -2.81 -7.15 2.45
CA LEU A 38 -1.88 -6.35 1.65
C LEU A 38 -2.22 -6.38 0.16
N ASP A 39 -2.68 -7.53 -0.34
CA ASP A 39 -3.14 -7.68 -1.71
C ASP A 39 -4.38 -6.88 -2.00
N PHE A 40 -5.33 -6.88 -1.07
CA PHE A 40 -6.53 -6.04 -1.16
C PHE A 40 -6.16 -4.55 -1.18
N VAL A 41 -5.29 -4.12 -0.28
CA VAL A 41 -4.80 -2.73 -0.21
C VAL A 41 -4.09 -2.32 -1.51
N LEU A 42 -3.32 -3.24 -2.10
CA LEU A 42 -2.65 -3.03 -3.39
C LEU A 42 -3.62 -2.92 -4.56
N ASP A 43 -4.63 -3.77 -4.61
CA ASP A 43 -5.69 -3.71 -5.61
C ASP A 43 -6.44 -2.38 -5.52
N GLN A 44 -6.77 -1.95 -4.29
CA GLN A 44 -7.40 -0.66 -4.03
C GLN A 44 -6.53 0.52 -4.48
N TYR A 45 -5.23 0.47 -4.19
CA TYR A 45 -4.26 1.47 -4.66
C TYR A 45 -4.14 1.52 -6.20
N LEU A 46 -4.26 0.38 -6.88
CA LEU A 46 -4.28 0.31 -8.33
C LEU A 46 -5.59 0.84 -8.93
N LYS A 47 -6.72 0.61 -8.27
CA LYS A 47 -8.05 1.04 -8.73
C LYS A 47 -8.33 2.51 -8.47
N GLU A 48 -8.06 3.01 -7.28
CA GLU A 48 -8.41 4.38 -6.87
C GLU A 48 -7.23 5.36 -6.92
N GLY A 49 -5.99 4.86 -6.98
CA GLY A 49 -4.79 5.67 -7.13
C GLY A 49 -4.13 6.09 -5.81
N VAL A 50 -3.08 6.92 -5.93
CA VAL A 50 -2.09 7.20 -4.86
C VAL A 50 -2.68 7.87 -3.60
N GLY A 51 -3.86 8.50 -3.69
CA GLY A 51 -4.48 9.24 -2.60
C GLY A 51 -5.23 8.38 -1.56
N GLU A 52 -5.36 7.07 -1.77
CA GLU A 52 -6.13 6.19 -0.88
C GLU A 52 -5.28 5.42 0.13
N LEU A 53 -3.97 5.36 -0.10
CA LEU A 53 -3.05 4.63 0.76
C LEU A 53 -2.51 5.52 1.89
N ASP A 54 -3.40 6.15 2.65
CA ASP A 54 -3.02 7.00 3.79
C ASP A 54 -3.14 6.21 5.12
N ARG A 55 -2.27 6.50 6.09
CA ARG A 55 -2.35 5.92 7.44
C ARG A 55 -3.69 6.24 8.10
N GLY A 56 -4.22 7.43 7.81
CA GLY A 56 -5.54 7.84 8.29
C GLY A 56 -6.69 6.99 7.73
N LYS A 57 -6.46 6.28 6.61
CA LYS A 57 -7.44 5.42 5.95
C LYS A 57 -7.28 3.94 6.27
N LEU A 58 -6.24 3.55 7.01
CA LEU A 58 -6.09 2.17 7.50
C LEU A 58 -7.36 1.63 8.18
N PRO A 59 -8.03 2.38 9.09
CA PRO A 59 -9.28 1.92 9.69
C PRO A 59 -10.38 1.66 8.65
N GLN A 60 -10.51 2.53 7.65
CA GLN A 60 -11.48 2.38 6.56
C GLN A 60 -11.16 1.18 5.67
N LEU A 61 -9.90 0.93 5.36
CA LEU A 61 -9.47 -0.23 4.55
C LEU A 61 -9.71 -1.55 5.27
N LEU A 62 -9.46 -1.59 6.59
CA LEU A 62 -9.75 -2.74 7.43
C LEU A 62 -11.26 -3.01 7.49
N GLU A 63 -12.06 -1.97 7.70
CA GLU A 63 -13.51 -2.06 7.71
C GLU A 63 -14.07 -2.47 6.33
N LEU A 64 -13.49 -1.98 5.23
CA LEU A 64 -13.92 -2.32 3.88
C LEU A 64 -13.67 -3.80 3.54
N LYS A 65 -12.56 -4.37 4.02
CA LYS A 65 -12.20 -5.78 3.77
C LYS A 65 -12.89 -6.75 4.73
N TYR A 66 -12.99 -6.41 6.01
CA TYR A 66 -13.45 -7.31 7.08
C TYR A 66 -14.83 -6.93 7.66
N SER A 67 -15.50 -5.93 7.11
CA SER A 67 -16.74 -5.32 7.62
C SER A 67 -16.62 -4.61 8.98
N ALA A 68 -15.62 -4.96 9.79
CA ALA A 68 -15.33 -4.30 11.05
C ALA A 68 -13.81 -4.31 11.36
N ILE A 69 -13.32 -3.22 11.95
CA ILE A 69 -11.93 -3.12 12.41
C ILE A 69 -11.60 -4.21 13.44
N ARG A 70 -12.55 -4.55 14.32
CA ARG A 70 -12.36 -5.60 15.33
C ARG A 70 -12.13 -6.97 14.72
N ASP A 71 -12.86 -7.29 13.65
CA ASP A 71 -12.73 -8.56 12.94
C ASP A 71 -11.43 -8.60 12.15
N ALA A 72 -11.04 -7.47 11.54
CA ALA A 72 -9.74 -7.34 10.89
C ALA A 72 -8.58 -7.59 11.88
N VAL A 73 -8.67 -7.05 13.09
CA VAL A 73 -7.69 -7.28 14.16
C VAL A 73 -7.73 -8.72 14.66
N ALA A 74 -8.90 -9.35 14.73
CA ALA A 74 -8.99 -10.76 15.10
C ALA A 74 -8.32 -11.68 14.06
N GLU A 75 -8.45 -11.36 12.77
CA GLU A 75 -7.93 -12.14 11.65
C GLU A 75 -6.44 -11.88 11.34
N LEU A 76 -6.02 -10.61 11.42
CA LEU A 76 -4.67 -10.17 11.07
C LEU A 76 -3.70 -10.17 12.26
N GLY A 77 -4.22 -10.21 13.49
CA GLY A 77 -3.46 -10.07 14.71
C GLY A 77 -3.56 -8.68 15.33
N SER A 78 -2.68 -8.37 16.28
CA SER A 78 -2.83 -7.16 17.09
C SER A 78 -2.83 -5.89 16.25
N VAL A 79 -3.60 -4.86 16.67
CA VAL A 79 -3.66 -3.54 16.01
C VAL A 79 -2.26 -2.96 15.79
N GLY A 80 -1.35 -3.19 16.75
CA GLY A 80 0.05 -2.76 16.66
C GLY A 80 0.80 -3.41 15.50
N GLU A 81 0.65 -4.72 15.31
CA GLU A 81 1.26 -5.46 14.21
C GLU A 81 0.69 -5.00 12.87
N ASN A 82 -0.63 -4.83 12.76
CA ASN A 82 -1.28 -4.37 11.53
C ASN A 82 -0.87 -2.95 11.15
N SER A 83 -0.78 -2.07 12.14
CA SER A 83 -0.30 -0.70 11.93
C SER A 83 1.15 -0.71 11.48
N GLN A 84 2.00 -1.55 12.08
CA GLN A 84 3.40 -1.69 11.70
C GLN A 84 3.53 -2.24 10.28
N VAL A 85 2.83 -3.32 9.94
CA VAL A 85 2.77 -3.92 8.60
C VAL A 85 2.38 -2.86 7.56
N PHE A 86 1.35 -2.06 7.85
CA PHE A 86 0.88 -1.03 6.94
C PHE A 86 1.88 0.13 6.80
N VAL A 87 2.50 0.57 7.89
CA VAL A 87 3.52 1.63 7.88
C VAL A 87 4.79 1.18 7.16
N ASP A 88 5.26 -0.04 7.44
CA ASP A 88 6.42 -0.63 6.76
C ASP A 88 6.14 -0.74 5.26
N PHE A 89 4.95 -1.23 4.90
CA PHE A 89 4.50 -1.34 3.52
C PHE A 89 4.47 0.03 2.80
N GLN A 90 3.90 1.05 3.44
CA GLN A 90 3.92 2.41 2.94
C GLN A 90 5.35 2.94 2.77
N GLN A 91 6.21 2.74 3.77
CA GLN A 91 7.60 3.17 3.71
C GLN A 91 8.28 2.53 2.51
N TYR A 92 8.16 1.22 2.31
CA TYR A 92 8.74 0.53 1.17
C TYR A 92 8.20 1.02 -0.19
N LEU A 93 6.94 1.47 -0.24
CA LEU A 93 6.30 2.00 -1.44
C LEU A 93 6.77 3.44 -1.75
N TYR A 94 6.89 4.30 -0.73
CA TYR A 94 7.27 5.71 -0.85
C TYR A 94 8.78 5.97 -0.83
N GLU A 95 9.60 5.04 -0.35
CA GLU A 95 11.07 5.15 -0.32
C GLU A 95 11.68 5.35 -1.74
N GLN A 96 10.94 5.02 -2.80
CA GLN A 96 11.33 5.30 -4.18
C GLN A 96 10.77 6.61 -4.76
N ASP A 97 9.84 7.27 -4.08
CA ASP A 97 9.24 8.55 -4.52
C ASP A 97 10.11 9.75 -4.11
N GLN A 98 10.91 9.62 -3.05
CA GLN A 98 11.85 10.66 -2.60
C GLN A 98 13.19 10.72 -3.37
N LEU A 99 13.43 9.80 -4.32
CA LEU A 99 14.58 9.87 -5.23
C LEU A 99 14.13 10.39 -6.59
N ALA A 100 13.61 11.62 -6.60
CA ALA A 100 13.31 12.39 -7.80
C ALA A 100 13.95 13.78 -7.71
#